data_AF-A0A6V7M2A7-F1
#
_entry.id   AF-A0A6V7M2A7-F1
#
_cell.length_a   1.000
_cell.length_b   1.000
_cell.length_c   1.000
_cell.angle_alpha   90.00
_cell.angle_beta   90.00
_cell.angle_gamma   90.00
#
_symmetry.space_group_name_H-M   'P 1'
#
loop_
_entity.id
_entity.type
_entity.pdbx_description
1 polymer ?
#
loop_
_entity_poly.entity_id
_entity_poly.type
_entity_poly.pdbx_seq_one_letter_code
_entity_poly.pdbx_strand_id
1 'polypeptide(L)'
;VIGKKNVWSLVATEHKDSPMADLDWSEMEGLFCQQQVSSIVASSSSALSSGCAGDTDRRRREPVEIVLLDGKRSLNVNIFLKQFRSSNENIIQLIKEGAHDDIGAEKLRGLLKILPEIDELEMLKGFDGDKSKLGNAEKFFLQLIEVP
;
A
#
# COMPACT_ATOMS: atom_id res chain seq x y z
N VAL A 1 -12.48 -7.65 -27.75
CA VAL A 1 -11.76 -8.79 -27.12
C VAL A 1 -12.71 -9.80 -26.48
N ILE A 2 -13.98 -9.47 -26.28
CA ILE A 2 -15.04 -10.45 -25.96
C ILE A 2 -15.44 -11.23 -27.23
N GLY A 3 -15.55 -12.57 -27.12
CA GLY A 3 -16.09 -13.45 -28.17
C GLY A 3 -15.10 -14.31 -28.96
N LYS A 4 -13.79 -14.23 -28.70
CA LYS A 4 -12.78 -15.11 -29.35
C LYS A 4 -12.32 -16.22 -28.40
N LYS A 5 -11.95 -17.38 -28.96
CA LYS A 5 -11.42 -18.54 -28.22
C LYS A 5 -10.08 -18.16 -27.57
N ASN A 6 -10.11 -17.93 -26.26
CA ASN A 6 -8.96 -17.64 -25.40
C ASN A 6 -9.04 -18.48 -24.10
N VAL A 7 -7.98 -18.44 -23.29
CA VAL A 7 -7.89 -19.22 -22.04
C VAL A 7 -9.09 -18.97 -21.13
N TRP A 8 -9.54 -17.72 -21.00
CA TRP A 8 -10.72 -17.37 -20.22
C TRP A 8 -12.01 -18.01 -20.74
N SER A 9 -12.23 -18.01 -22.06
CA SER A 9 -13.39 -18.66 -22.67
C SER A 9 -13.36 -20.19 -22.57
N LEU A 10 -12.16 -20.80 -22.61
CA LEU A 10 -11.98 -22.24 -22.48
C LEU A 10 -12.29 -22.71 -21.06
N VAL A 11 -11.69 -22.06 -20.05
CA VAL A 11 -11.92 -22.35 -18.62
C VAL A 11 -13.39 -22.14 -18.26
N ALA A 12 -14.02 -21.05 -18.73
CA ALA A 12 -15.43 -20.80 -18.50
C ALA A 12 -16.36 -21.86 -19.13
N THR A 13 -15.99 -22.43 -20.28
CA THR A 13 -16.76 -23.53 -20.90
C THR A 13 -16.51 -24.87 -20.23
N GLU A 14 -15.28 -25.15 -19.80
CA GLU A 14 -14.86 -26.43 -19.22
C GLU A 14 -15.40 -26.59 -17.78
N HIS A 15 -15.47 -25.51 -17.02
CA HIS A 15 -16.00 -25.49 -15.66
C HIS A 15 -17.46 -25.02 -15.57
N LYS A 16 -18.18 -24.93 -16.69
CA LYS A 16 -19.56 -24.40 -16.72
C LYS A 16 -20.53 -25.18 -15.84
N ASP A 17 -20.30 -26.49 -15.72
CA ASP A 17 -21.13 -27.42 -14.92
C ASP A 17 -20.36 -27.96 -13.70
N SER A 18 -19.17 -27.41 -13.43
CA SER A 18 -18.42 -27.75 -12.21
C SER A 18 -19.06 -27.03 -11.03
N PRO A 19 -19.25 -27.69 -9.88
CA PRO A 19 -19.55 -26.95 -8.66
C PRO A 19 -18.37 -25.98 -8.46
N MET A 20 -18.67 -24.68 -8.44
CA MET A 20 -17.68 -23.68 -8.06
C MET A 20 -17.25 -24.07 -6.66
N ALA A 21 -16.00 -24.53 -6.50
CA ALA A 21 -15.52 -24.93 -5.20
C ALA A 21 -15.80 -23.78 -4.23
N ASP A 22 -16.43 -24.08 -3.08
CA ASP A 22 -16.74 -23.06 -2.08
C ASP A 22 -15.40 -22.46 -1.61
N LEU A 23 -15.06 -21.30 -2.16
CA LEU A 23 -13.91 -20.53 -1.72
C LEU A 23 -14.22 -20.01 -0.32
N ASP A 24 -13.37 -20.34 0.64
CA ASP A 24 -13.47 -19.79 1.98
C ASP A 24 -13.04 -18.32 1.94
N TRP A 25 -14.04 -17.45 1.77
CA TRP A 25 -13.83 -16.01 1.75
C TRP A 25 -13.26 -15.49 3.07
N SER A 26 -13.55 -16.14 4.20
CA SER A 26 -13.01 -15.74 5.50
C SER A 26 -11.53 -16.08 5.62
N GLU A 27 -11.09 -17.22 5.08
CA GLU A 27 -9.65 -17.55 5.00
C GLU A 27 -8.92 -16.59 4.05
N MET A 28 -9.49 -16.31 2.87
CA MET A 28 -8.91 -15.36 1.91
C MET A 28 -8.83 -13.94 2.49
N GLU A 29 -9.86 -13.52 3.23
CA GLU A 29 -9.86 -12.28 3.99
C GLU A 29 -8.74 -12.30 5.05
N GLY A 30 -8.59 -13.38 5.81
CA GLY A 30 -7.53 -13.52 6.80
C GLY A 30 -6.11 -13.48 6.23
N LEU A 31 -5.90 -13.95 5.00
CA LEU A 31 -4.60 -13.99 4.32
C LEU A 31 -4.23 -12.67 3.65
N PHE A 32 -5.20 -11.97 3.06
CA PHE A 32 -4.96 -10.84 2.16
C PHE A 32 -5.53 -9.50 2.65
N CYS A 33 -6.38 -9.47 3.68
CA CYS A 33 -6.84 -8.19 4.21
C CYS A 33 -5.70 -7.42 4.83
N GLN A 34 -5.67 -6.13 4.53
CA GLN A 34 -4.91 -5.19 5.33
C GLN A 34 -5.45 -5.26 6.76
N GLN A 35 -4.57 -5.63 7.69
CA GLN A 35 -4.90 -5.67 9.12
C GLN A 35 -5.45 -4.31 9.54
N GLN A 36 -6.78 -4.20 9.64
CA GLN A 36 -7.41 -3.14 10.37
C GLN A 36 -7.14 -3.40 11.85
N VAL A 37 -6.08 -2.79 12.38
CA VAL A 37 -5.89 -2.73 13.82
C VAL A 37 -6.91 -1.73 14.35
N SER A 38 -8.14 -2.21 14.53
CA SER A 38 -9.13 -1.59 15.38
C SER A 38 -8.43 -1.26 16.70
N SER A 39 -8.37 0.02 17.02
CA SER A 39 -7.92 0.49 18.32
C SER A 39 -8.73 -0.24 19.38
N ILE A 40 -8.10 -1.17 20.09
CA ILE A 40 -8.68 -1.84 21.24
C ILE A 40 -8.78 -0.78 22.35
N VAL A 41 -9.87 -0.02 22.34
CA VAL A 41 -10.34 0.72 23.51
C VAL A 41 -11.21 -0.24 24.33
N ALA A 42 -10.76 -0.44 25.56
CA ALA A 42 -11.22 -1.36 26.58
C ALA A 42 -12.73 -1.59 26.72
N SER A 43 -13.12 -2.86 26.92
CA SER A 43 -13.95 -3.42 28.02
C SER A 43 -14.41 -4.83 27.59
N SER A 44 -13.99 -5.95 28.16
CA SER A 44 -14.28 -6.36 29.54
C SER A 44 -13.61 -7.71 29.88
N SER A 45 -13.33 -7.84 31.18
CA SER A 45 -12.80 -8.93 32.02
C SER A 45 -13.00 -10.42 31.63
N SER A 46 -11.93 -11.20 31.93
CA SER A 46 -11.89 -12.54 32.60
C SER A 46 -11.28 -13.69 31.78
N ALA A 47 -10.05 -14.10 32.10
CA ALA A 47 -9.68 -15.49 32.43
C ALA A 47 -8.15 -15.63 32.64
N LEU A 48 -7.80 -16.40 33.66
CA LEU A 48 -6.46 -16.61 34.21
C LEU A 48 -5.75 -17.85 33.62
N SER A 49 -4.45 -17.95 33.94
CA SER A 49 -3.49 -19.07 33.78
C SER A 49 -2.79 -19.14 32.42
N SER A 50 -1.48 -19.41 32.30
CA SER A 50 -0.47 -19.98 33.20
C SER A 50 0.92 -19.54 32.71
N GLY A 51 1.90 -19.37 33.61
CA GLY A 51 3.16 -18.67 33.30
C GLY A 51 4.29 -19.52 32.70
N CYS A 52 5.33 -18.85 32.20
CA CYS A 52 6.74 -19.11 32.47
C CYS A 52 7.63 -18.01 31.86
N ALA A 53 8.76 -17.76 32.51
CA ALA A 53 9.70 -16.67 32.26
C ALA A 53 10.47 -16.81 30.93
N GLY A 54 10.86 -15.68 30.33
CA GLY A 54 11.83 -15.68 29.24
C GLY A 54 11.89 -14.39 28.44
N ASP A 55 12.77 -13.50 28.90
CA ASP A 55 13.67 -12.72 28.05
C ASP A 55 13.14 -11.54 27.21
N THR A 56 14.01 -10.55 27.13
CA THR A 56 13.85 -9.23 26.55
C THR A 56 13.61 -9.27 25.05
N ASP A 57 12.41 -8.88 24.61
CA ASP A 57 12.27 -8.20 23.33
C ASP A 57 11.20 -7.13 23.46
N ARG A 58 11.63 -5.93 23.88
CA ARG A 58 10.89 -4.71 23.59
C ARG A 58 10.96 -4.51 22.08
N ARG A 59 10.23 -5.33 21.31
CA ARG A 59 9.84 -4.98 19.95
C ARG A 59 9.13 -3.65 20.11
N ARG A 60 9.82 -2.57 19.75
CA ARG A 60 9.16 -1.33 19.37
C ARG A 60 8.06 -1.78 18.42
N ARG A 61 6.80 -1.74 18.87
CA ARG A 61 5.67 -1.75 17.95
C ARG A 61 5.85 -0.47 17.16
N GLU A 62 6.62 -0.55 16.07
CA GLU A 62 6.54 0.48 15.04
C GLU A 62 5.06 0.59 14.69
N PRO A 63 4.51 1.81 14.64
CA PRO A 63 3.13 2.00 14.23
C PRO A 63 2.98 1.31 12.87
N VAL A 64 2.05 0.34 12.81
CA VAL A 64 1.82 -0.45 11.60
C VAL A 64 1.38 0.52 10.51
N GLU A 65 2.27 0.77 9.56
CA GLU A 65 1.97 1.60 8.40
C GLU A 65 1.03 0.85 7.47
N ILE A 66 -0.01 1.54 6.99
CA ILE A 66 -0.94 1.02 5.99
C ILE A 66 -0.26 1.17 4.62
N VAL A 67 0.07 0.04 4.01
CA VAL A 67 0.70 -0.01 2.68
C VAL A 67 -0.36 -0.43 1.67
N LEU A 68 -0.69 0.45 0.74
CA LEU A 68 -1.69 0.23 -0.30
C LEU A 68 -1.04 -0.23 -1.61
N LEU A 69 0.16 0.27 -1.89
CA LEU A 69 0.94 -0.15 -3.05
C LEU A 69 1.49 -1.56 -2.84
N ASP A 70 1.76 -2.28 -3.92
CA ASP A 70 2.47 -3.56 -3.78
C ASP A 70 3.88 -3.33 -3.22
N GLY A 71 4.42 -4.36 -2.55
CA GLY A 71 5.70 -4.26 -1.86
C GLY A 71 6.87 -3.86 -2.77
N LYS A 72 6.87 -4.29 -4.05
CA LYS A 72 7.92 -3.94 -5.01
C LYS A 72 7.80 -2.47 -5.41
N ARG A 73 6.58 -1.98 -5.65
CA ARG A 73 6.33 -0.58 -5.96
C ARG A 73 6.67 0.35 -4.82
N SER A 74 6.16 0.06 -3.62
CA SER A 74 6.48 0.84 -2.41
C SER A 74 7.99 0.89 -2.17
N LEU A 75 8.69 -0.24 -2.33
CA LEU A 75 10.15 -0.28 -2.21
C LEU A 75 10.86 0.60 -3.25
N ASN A 76 10.48 0.49 -4.52
CA ASN A 76 11.08 1.28 -5.61
C ASN A 76 10.92 2.78 -5.37
N VAL A 77 9.72 3.23 -4.98
CA VAL A 77 9.43 4.63 -4.68
C VAL A 77 10.28 5.09 -3.49
N ASN A 78 10.30 4.33 -2.40
CA ASN A 78 11.08 4.69 -1.21
C ASN A 78 12.58 4.76 -1.46
N ILE A 79 13.15 3.84 -2.26
CA ILE A 79 14.56 3.88 -2.66
C ILE A 79 14.83 5.15 -3.47
N PHE A 80 13.93 5.53 -4.38
CA PHE A 80 14.06 6.72 -5.18
C PHE A 80 13.99 7.99 -4.32
N LEU A 81 13.02 8.12 -3.42
CA LEU A 81 12.86 9.26 -2.53
C LEU A 81 14.08 9.46 -1.61
N LYS A 82 14.72 8.38 -1.16
CA LYS A 82 15.97 8.47 -0.36
C LYS A 82 17.11 9.20 -1.07
N GLN A 83 17.11 9.28 -2.40
CA GLN A 83 18.13 10.01 -3.17
C GLN A 83 18.02 11.52 -3.02
N PHE A 84 16.85 12.04 -2.63
CA PHE A 84 16.64 13.47 -2.38
C PHE A 84 17.16 13.93 -1.02
N ARG A 85 17.36 13.00 -0.07
CA ARG A 85 17.77 13.31 1.31
C ARG A 85 16.93 14.42 1.96
N SER A 86 15.65 14.51 1.59
CA SER A 86 14.72 15.57 1.96
C SER A 86 13.37 14.95 2.36
N SER A 87 12.50 15.73 3.02
CA SER A 87 11.13 15.29 3.31
C SER A 87 10.25 15.34 2.06
N ASN A 88 9.15 14.60 2.07
CA ASN A 88 8.20 14.58 0.96
C ASN A 88 7.68 15.99 0.66
N GLU A 89 7.37 16.77 1.68
CA GLU A 89 6.86 18.14 1.54
C GLU A 89 7.85 19.03 0.79
N ASN A 90 9.15 18.91 1.09
CA ASN A 90 10.18 19.70 0.42
C ASN A 90 10.33 19.27 -1.05
N ILE A 91 10.29 17.97 -1.34
CA ILE A 91 10.36 17.46 -2.72
C ILE A 91 9.15 17.96 -3.52
N ILE A 92 7.95 17.90 -2.93
CA ILE A 92 6.71 18.39 -3.56
C ILE A 92 6.78 19.91 -3.78
N GLN A 93 7.33 20.67 -2.84
CA GLN A 93 7.51 22.10 -2.99
C GLN A 93 8.45 22.44 -4.15
N LEU A 94 9.60 21.76 -4.27
CA LEU A 94 10.53 21.94 -5.39
C LEU A 94 9.86 21.64 -6.75
N ILE A 95 9.00 20.61 -6.79
CA ILE A 95 8.22 20.27 -7.98
C ILE A 95 7.19 21.37 -8.30
N LYS A 96 6.45 21.85 -7.29
CA LYS A 96 5.46 22.93 -7.43
C LYS A 96 6.09 24.24 -7.92
N GLU A 97 7.29 24.56 -7.44
CA GLU A 97 8.03 25.77 -7.82
C GLU A 97 8.73 25.64 -9.18
N GLY A 98 8.84 24.42 -9.73
CA GLY A 98 9.55 24.18 -10.98
C GLY A 98 11.07 24.39 -10.87
N ALA A 99 11.64 24.16 -9.68
CA ALA A 99 13.06 24.36 -9.36
C ALA A 99 13.96 23.26 -9.99
N HIS A 100 13.95 23.19 -11.33
CA HIS A 100 14.61 22.14 -12.11
C HIS A 100 16.13 22.10 -11.94
N ASP A 101 16.77 23.25 -11.70
CA ASP A 101 18.21 23.33 -11.43
C ASP A 101 18.59 22.66 -10.10
N ASP A 102 17.77 22.85 -9.05
CA ASP A 102 17.99 22.26 -7.72
C ASP A 102 17.69 20.76 -7.68
N ILE A 103 16.66 20.33 -8.43
CA ILE A 103 16.30 18.91 -8.54
C ILE A 103 17.35 18.16 -9.39
N GLY A 104 17.75 18.75 -10.52
CA GLY A 104 18.65 18.14 -11.50
C GLY A 104 17.96 17.15 -12.44
N ALA A 105 18.50 17.04 -13.66
CA ALA A 105 17.90 16.28 -14.75
C ALA A 105 17.68 14.78 -14.43
N GLU A 106 18.59 14.16 -13.67
CA GLU A 106 18.50 12.73 -13.39
C GLU A 106 17.37 12.39 -12.41
N LYS A 107 17.20 13.21 -11.37
CA LYS A 107 16.08 13.08 -10.44
C LYS A 107 14.75 13.40 -11.12
N LEU A 108 14.69 14.37 -12.03
CA LEU A 108 13.48 14.64 -12.82
C LEU A 108 13.07 13.43 -13.68
N ARG A 109 14.03 12.78 -14.37
CA ARG A 109 13.74 11.54 -15.11
C ARG A 109 13.27 10.42 -14.20
N GLY A 110 13.85 10.32 -13.00
CA GLY A 110 13.41 9.35 -12.01
C GLY A 110 11.98 9.60 -11.52
N LEU A 111 11.62 10.87 -11.25
CA LEU A 111 10.26 11.26 -10.88
C LEU A 111 9.24 10.81 -11.94
N LEU A 112 9.54 11.06 -13.22
CA LEU A 112 8.70 10.61 -14.33
C LEU A 112 8.49 9.08 -14.35
N LYS A 113 9.51 8.30 -13.98
CA LYS A 113 9.43 6.83 -13.95
C LYS A 113 8.63 6.30 -12.77
N ILE A 114 8.59 7.03 -11.66
CA ILE A 114 7.87 6.61 -10.45
C ILE A 114 6.48 7.23 -10.36
N LEU A 115 6.01 8.00 -11.35
CA LEU A 115 4.66 8.53 -11.34
C LEU A 115 3.64 7.40 -11.13
N PRO A 116 2.60 7.65 -10.32
CA PRO A 116 1.57 6.65 -10.06
C PRO A 116 0.82 6.32 -11.34
N GLU A 117 0.45 5.05 -11.50
CA GLU A 117 -0.46 4.58 -12.55
C GLU A 117 -1.90 4.97 -12.21
N ILE A 118 -2.81 4.88 -13.19
CA ILE A 118 -4.21 5.30 -13.02
C ILE A 118 -4.89 4.49 -11.90
N ASP A 119 -4.69 3.18 -11.89
CA ASP A 119 -5.28 2.29 -10.89
C ASP A 119 -4.75 2.59 -9.47
N GLU A 120 -3.45 2.91 -9.35
CA GLU A 120 -2.83 3.32 -8.09
C GLU A 120 -3.42 4.65 -7.59
N LEU A 121 -3.69 5.58 -8.51
CA LEU A 121 -4.29 6.88 -8.22
C LEU A 121 -5.71 6.71 -7.69
N GLU A 122 -6.52 5.88 -8.33
CA GLU A 122 -7.89 5.60 -7.92
C GLU A 122 -7.93 4.92 -6.55
N MET A 123 -7.06 3.93 -6.32
CA MET A 123 -6.92 3.28 -5.03
C MET A 123 -6.53 4.26 -3.91
N LEU A 124 -5.54 5.13 -4.15
CA LEU A 124 -5.11 6.13 -3.17
C LEU A 124 -6.19 7.18 -2.89
N LYS A 125 -6.95 7.60 -3.91
CA LYS A 125 -8.05 8.56 -3.76
C LYS A 125 -9.28 7.93 -3.09
N GLY A 126 -9.53 6.65 -3.32
CA GLY A 126 -10.64 5.89 -2.75
C GLY A 126 -10.40 5.44 -1.30
N PHE A 127 -9.19 5.57 -0.77
CA PHE A 127 -8.88 5.24 0.61
C PHE A 127 -9.59 6.20 1.59
N ASP A 128 -10.51 5.65 2.38
CA ASP A 128 -11.33 6.33 3.39
C ASP A 128 -10.76 6.22 4.82
N GLY A 129 -9.66 5.50 4.99
CA GLY A 129 -8.96 5.37 6.26
C GLY A 129 -8.09 6.58 6.65
N ASP A 130 -7.33 6.40 7.72
CA ASP A 130 -6.45 7.43 8.25
C ASP A 130 -5.18 7.60 7.39
N LYS A 131 -5.15 8.67 6.58
CA LYS A 131 -4.03 9.02 5.69
C LYS A 131 -2.71 9.23 6.44
N SER A 132 -2.75 9.56 7.74
CA SER A 132 -1.53 9.73 8.55
C SER A 132 -0.81 8.41 8.83
N LYS A 133 -1.54 7.28 8.74
CA LYS A 133 -1.00 5.93 8.92
C LYS A 133 -0.48 5.31 7.63
N LEU A 134 -0.69 5.95 6.49
CA LEU A 134 -0.18 5.43 5.23
C LEU A 134 1.35 5.35 5.21
N GLY A 135 1.87 4.40 4.44
CA GLY A 135 3.29 4.28 4.16
C GLY A 135 3.87 5.54 3.52
N ASN A 136 5.18 5.69 3.60
CA ASN A 136 5.87 6.89 3.09
C ASN A 136 5.65 7.12 1.58
N ALA A 137 5.59 6.04 0.78
CA ALA A 137 5.38 6.13 -0.67
C ALA A 137 3.97 6.63 -1.01
N GLU A 138 2.95 6.09 -0.34
CA GLU A 138 1.55 6.48 -0.47
C GLU A 138 1.35 7.94 -0.07
N LYS A 139 1.95 8.38 1.04
CA LYS A 139 1.93 9.79 1.47
C LYS A 139 2.53 10.72 0.43
N PHE A 140 3.67 10.34 -0.15
CA PHE A 140 4.30 11.12 -1.22
C PHE A 140 3.37 11.24 -2.44
N PHE A 141 2.76 10.13 -2.89
CA PHE A 141 1.84 10.18 -4.02
C PHE A 141 0.58 10.99 -3.74
N LEU A 142 0.00 10.92 -2.54
CA LEU A 142 -1.13 11.77 -2.17
C LEU A 142 -0.78 13.26 -2.28
N GLN A 143 0.39 13.68 -1.79
CA GLN A 143 0.84 15.07 -1.92
C GLN A 143 1.14 15.44 -3.39
N LEU A 144 1.65 14.50 -4.18
CA LEU A 144 1.95 14.70 -5.61
C LEU A 144 0.68 14.89 -6.44
N ILE A 145 -0.40 14.19 -6.11
CA ILE A 145 -1.70 14.30 -6.79
C ILE A 145 -2.36 15.68 -6.56
N GLU A 146 -2.02 16.34 -5.46
CA GLU A 146 -2.51 17.69 -5.12
C GLU A 146 -1.71 18.80 -5.80
N VAL A 147 -0.65 18.46 -6.55
CA VAL A 147 0.10 19.42 -7.37
C VAL A 147 -0.75 19.79 -8.60
N PRO A 148 -1.01 21.08 -8.88
CA PRO A 148 -1.82 21.53 -10.01
C PRO A 148 -1.26 21.17 -11.39
#